data_AF-A0A835FPS1-F1
#
_entry.id   AF-A0A835FPS1-F1
#
_cell.length_a   1.000
_cell.length_b   1.000
_cell.length_c   1.000
_cell.angle_alpha   90.00
_cell.angle_beta   90.00
_cell.angle_gamma   90.00
#
_symmetry.space_group_name_H-M   'P 1'
#
loop_
_entity.id
_entity.type
_entity.pdbx_description
1 polymer ?
#
loop_
_entity_poly.entity_id
_entity_poly.type
_entity_poly.pdbx_seq_one_letter_code
_entity_poly.pdbx_strand_id
1 'polypeptide(L)'
;MAWLCMLFAAGAVLLWAISLGRILSFPAPSCLPPVPGFLPPLRGDRRSRNVLLVVAHPDDESMFFAPTILFLKSKGHSIHVLCMSQGNADGLGTTRKEELYHACDSLKIPHEQVKILDHPKLQDGFHEKWDHGLLAELTMEHVQLWAIDMVVATSWKPYELSKFSAIFFS
;
A
#
# COMPACT_ATOMS: atom_id res chain seq x y z
N MET A 1 -44.17 27.58 24.70
CA MET A 1 -43.65 26.23 24.32
C MET A 1 -42.62 26.30 23.19
N ALA A 2 -42.84 27.04 22.08
CA ALA A 2 -41.87 27.15 20.98
C ALA A 2 -40.52 27.82 21.36
N TRP A 3 -40.52 28.75 22.32
CA TRP A 3 -39.30 29.47 22.70
C TRP A 3 -38.26 28.58 23.41
N LEU A 4 -38.69 27.57 24.17
CA LEU A 4 -37.75 26.60 24.74
C LEU A 4 -37.06 25.78 23.64
N CYS A 5 -37.80 25.31 22.63
CA CYS A 5 -37.22 24.58 21.51
C CYS A 5 -36.22 25.42 20.72
N MET A 6 -36.51 26.71 20.52
CA MET A 6 -35.58 27.63 19.85
C MET A 6 -34.29 27.87 20.65
N LEU A 7 -34.38 27.91 21.98
CA LEU A 7 -33.21 28.01 22.86
C LEU A 7 -32.33 26.76 22.80
N PHE A 8 -32.93 25.57 22.81
CA PHE A 8 -32.18 24.32 22.66
C PHE A 8 -31.53 24.19 21.27
N ALA A 9 -32.25 24.56 20.21
CA ALA A 9 -31.72 24.54 18.84
C ALA A 9 -30.55 25.53 18.67
N ALA A 10 -30.68 26.76 19.18
CA ALA A 10 -29.61 27.75 19.16
C ALA A 10 -28.38 27.28 19.98
N GLY A 11 -28.61 26.66 21.14
CA GLY A 11 -27.55 26.06 21.94
C GLY A 11 -26.81 24.91 21.22
N ALA A 12 -27.54 24.04 20.52
CA ALA A 12 -26.96 22.95 19.75
C ALA A 12 -26.11 23.46 18.57
N VAL A 13 -26.60 24.48 17.83
CA VAL A 13 -25.86 25.10 16.74
C VAL A 13 -24.60 25.79 17.25
N LEU A 14 -24.67 26.48 18.39
CA LEU A 14 -23.51 27.11 19.01
C LEU A 14 -22.47 26.08 19.46
N LEU A 15 -22.90 24.98 20.09
CA LEU A 15 -22.01 23.87 20.46
C LEU A 15 -21.34 23.23 19.25
N TRP A 16 -22.10 23.05 18.15
CA TRP A 16 -21.57 22.50 16.90
C TRP A 16 -20.55 23.45 16.24
N ALA A 17 -20.86 24.74 16.19
CA ALA A 17 -19.95 25.77 15.66
C ALA A 17 -18.68 25.92 16.49
N ILE A 18 -18.76 25.83 17.83
CA ILE A 18 -17.59 25.82 18.71
C ILE A 18 -16.75 24.56 18.50
N SER A 19 -17.38 23.39 18.37
CA SER A 19 -16.70 22.13 18.08
C SER A 19 -15.96 22.17 16.74
N LEU A 20 -16.63 22.64 15.69
CA LEU A 20 -16.06 22.81 14.35
C LEU A 20 -14.94 23.85 14.34
N GLY A 21 -15.14 24.97 15.04
CA GLY A 21 -14.14 26.01 15.21
C GLY A 21 -12.88 25.49 15.91
N ARG A 22 -13.02 24.59 16.90
CA ARG A 22 -11.86 23.91 17.51
C ARG A 22 -11.15 23.01 16.50
N ILE A 23 -11.88 22.19 15.74
CA ILE A 23 -11.29 21.31 14.71
C ILE A 23 -10.52 22.11 13.65
N LEU A 24 -11.04 23.26 13.21
CA LEU A 24 -10.42 24.11 12.19
C LEU A 24 -9.32 25.03 12.73
N SER A 25 -9.33 25.33 14.04
CA SER A 25 -8.34 26.21 14.69
C SER A 25 -7.22 25.45 15.39
N PHE A 26 -7.30 24.12 15.49
CA PHE A 26 -6.13 23.32 15.83
C PHE A 26 -5.15 23.42 14.66
N PRO A 27 -3.93 23.96 14.84
CA PRO A 27 -2.85 23.60 13.93
C PRO A 27 -2.77 22.07 13.97
N ALA A 28 -2.65 21.44 12.80
CA ALA A 28 -2.59 19.98 12.64
C ALA A 28 -1.88 19.35 13.83
N PRO A 29 -2.43 18.28 14.46
CA PRO A 29 -1.87 17.74 15.68
C PRO A 29 -0.37 17.55 15.48
N SER A 30 0.42 18.29 16.25
CA SER A 30 1.86 18.09 16.43
C SER A 30 2.13 16.80 17.23
N CYS A 31 1.31 15.78 16.96
CA CYS A 31 1.38 14.43 17.48
C CYS A 31 1.89 13.47 16.40
N LEU A 32 2.58 13.97 15.37
CA LEU A 32 3.66 13.18 14.81
C LEU A 32 4.85 13.40 15.75
N PRO A 33 5.25 12.41 16.57
CA PRO A 33 6.60 12.45 17.11
C PRO A 33 7.56 12.69 15.94
N PRO A 34 8.70 13.37 16.13
CA PRO A 34 9.78 13.24 15.18
C PRO A 34 9.95 11.74 15.00
N VAL A 35 9.65 11.22 13.80
CA VAL A 35 9.84 9.79 13.50
C VAL A 35 11.22 9.48 14.06
N PRO A 36 11.37 8.59 15.05
CA PRO A 36 12.68 8.22 15.55
C PRO A 36 13.41 7.81 14.29
N GLY A 37 14.39 8.62 13.86
CA GLY A 37 14.98 8.48 12.54
C GLY A 37 15.35 7.01 12.42
N PHE A 38 14.65 6.30 11.54
CA PHE A 38 14.73 4.84 11.49
C PHE A 38 16.21 4.51 11.43
N LEU A 39 16.72 3.94 12.52
CA LEU A 39 18.14 3.90 12.90
C LEU A 39 19.08 3.90 11.69
N PRO A 40 20.11 4.76 11.60
CA PRO A 40 21.04 4.73 10.48
C PRO A 40 21.51 3.28 10.25
N PRO A 41 21.62 2.82 8.99
CA PRO A 41 21.85 1.41 8.68
C PRO A 41 23.01 0.86 9.51
N LEU A 42 22.81 -0.32 10.11
CA LEU A 42 23.89 -1.09 10.71
C LEU A 42 25.05 -1.13 9.71
N ARG A 43 26.19 -0.59 10.15
CA ARG A 43 27.37 -0.27 9.35
C ARG A 43 27.82 -1.53 8.60
N GLY A 44 27.56 -1.61 7.30
CA GLY A 44 28.04 -2.73 6.48
C GLY A 44 27.48 -2.83 5.06
N ASP A 45 26.20 -2.51 4.84
CA ASP A 45 25.58 -2.69 3.52
C ASP A 45 24.95 -1.39 3.00
N ARG A 46 25.76 -0.59 2.30
CA ARG A 46 25.37 0.68 1.67
C ARG A 46 24.88 0.48 0.22
N ARG A 47 24.51 -0.73 -0.19
CA ARG A 47 23.95 -0.96 -1.53
C ARG A 47 22.47 -0.57 -1.50
N SER A 48 22.07 0.41 -2.31
CA SER A 48 20.67 0.51 -2.68
C SER A 48 20.29 -0.81 -3.35
N ARG A 49 19.12 -1.33 -3.01
CA ARG A 49 18.62 -2.61 -3.52
C ARG A 49 17.32 -2.34 -4.24
N ASN A 50 17.04 -3.12 -5.26
CA ASN A 50 15.75 -3.14 -5.93
C ASN A 50 14.88 -4.17 -5.21
N VAL A 51 13.79 -3.70 -4.60
CA VAL A 51 12.84 -4.53 -3.87
C VAL A 51 11.56 -4.61 -4.69
N LEU A 52 11.09 -5.83 -4.97
CA LEU A 52 9.81 -6.07 -5.60
C LEU A 52 8.78 -6.42 -4.53
N LEU A 53 7.73 -5.62 -4.46
CA LEU A 53 6.53 -5.91 -3.71
C LEU A 53 5.51 -6.59 -4.62
N VAL A 54 5.19 -7.84 -4.34
CA VAL A 54 4.16 -8.61 -5.05
C VAL A 54 2.87 -8.59 -4.24
N VAL A 55 1.83 -8.01 -4.81
CA VAL A 55 0.50 -7.91 -4.18
C VAL A 55 -0.55 -8.62 -5.04
N ALA A 56 -1.63 -9.07 -4.40
CA ALA A 56 -2.70 -9.77 -5.09
C ALA A 56 -3.65 -8.76 -5.73
N HIS A 57 -4.06 -7.75 -4.97
CA HIS A 57 -5.07 -6.78 -5.36
C HIS A 57 -4.61 -5.32 -5.17
N PRO A 58 -5.24 -4.37 -5.89
CA PRO A 58 -5.03 -2.94 -5.64
C PRO A 58 -5.65 -2.53 -4.30
N ASP A 59 -4.82 -2.16 -3.31
CA ASP A 59 -5.10 -1.81 -1.90
C ASP A 59 -4.16 -2.52 -0.91
N ASP A 60 -3.70 -3.74 -1.26
CA ASP A 60 -2.78 -4.54 -0.44
C ASP A 60 -1.50 -3.76 -0.08
N GLU A 61 -1.00 -2.90 -0.98
CA GLU A 61 0.23 -2.11 -0.79
C GLU A 61 0.10 -1.12 0.36
N SER A 62 -1.06 -0.48 0.48
CA SER A 62 -1.34 0.53 1.49
C SER A 62 -1.84 -0.11 2.78
N MET A 63 -2.65 -1.17 2.68
CA MET A 63 -3.18 -1.90 3.83
C MET A 63 -2.10 -2.68 4.60
N PHE A 64 -1.22 -3.41 3.90
CA PHE A 64 -0.25 -4.29 4.56
C PHE A 64 1.19 -3.75 4.53
N PHE A 65 1.57 -3.01 3.48
CA PHE A 65 2.98 -2.72 3.21
C PHE A 65 3.38 -1.26 3.36
N ALA A 66 2.46 -0.32 3.61
CA ALA A 66 2.83 1.10 3.75
C ALA A 66 3.98 1.34 4.76
N PRO A 67 3.97 0.75 5.98
CA PRO A 67 5.09 0.89 6.91
C PRO A 67 6.41 0.32 6.34
N THR A 68 6.34 -0.84 5.68
CA THR A 68 7.50 -1.52 5.08
C THR A 68 8.08 -0.72 3.91
N ILE A 69 7.23 -0.21 3.01
CA ILE A 69 7.62 0.63 1.87
C ILE A 69 8.33 1.88 2.37
N LEU A 70 7.74 2.60 3.33
CA LEU A 70 8.32 3.81 3.91
C LEU A 70 9.67 3.53 4.58
N PHE A 71 9.78 2.41 5.32
CA PHE A 71 11.03 1.99 5.93
C PHE A 71 12.11 1.72 4.87
N LEU A 72 11.82 0.91 3.86
CA LEU A 72 12.79 0.55 2.82
C LEU A 72 13.21 1.77 1.99
N LYS A 73 12.27 2.66 1.67
CA LYS A 73 12.56 3.95 1.02
C LYS A 73 13.47 4.82 1.89
N SER A 74 13.25 4.86 3.21
CA SER A 74 14.14 5.61 4.14
C SER A 74 15.57 5.09 4.16
N LYS A 75 15.78 3.81 3.80
CA LYS A 75 17.10 3.19 3.63
C LYS A 75 17.73 3.42 2.25
N GLY A 76 17.02 4.09 1.34
CA GLY A 76 17.47 4.34 -0.02
C GLY A 76 17.29 3.15 -0.97
N HIS A 77 16.40 2.20 -0.66
CA HIS A 77 16.03 1.13 -1.58
C HIS A 77 15.04 1.63 -2.63
N SER A 78 15.15 1.06 -3.83
CA SER A 78 14.22 1.27 -4.94
C SER A 78 13.08 0.26 -4.81
N ILE A 79 11.83 0.72 -4.89
CA ILE A 79 10.65 -0.13 -4.71
C ILE A 79 9.95 -0.28 -6.06
N HIS A 80 9.66 -1.52 -6.42
CA HIS A 80 8.82 -1.91 -7.54
C HIS A 80 7.57 -2.60 -7.00
N VAL A 81 6.43 -2.40 -7.63
CA VAL A 81 5.16 -3.03 -7.26
C VAL A 81 4.65 -3.83 -8.44
N LEU A 82 4.37 -5.11 -8.21
CA LEU A 82 3.69 -6.00 -9.14
C LEU A 82 2.37 -6.44 -8.50
N CYS A 83 1.26 -5.94 -9.05
CA CYS A 83 -0.08 -6.35 -8.68
C CYS A 83 -0.58 -7.43 -9.65
N MET A 84 -0.96 -8.58 -9.11
CA MET A 84 -1.30 -9.77 -9.90
C MET A 84 -2.67 -9.70 -10.58
N SER A 85 -3.55 -8.83 -10.10
CA SER A 85 -4.91 -8.64 -10.62
C SER A 85 -5.34 -7.17 -10.56
N GLN A 86 -6.32 -6.78 -11.38
CA GLN A 86 -6.97 -5.47 -11.26
C GLN A 86 -7.98 -5.39 -10.11
N GLY A 87 -8.22 -6.48 -9.37
CA GLY A 87 -9.21 -6.48 -8.28
C GLY A 87 -10.65 -6.28 -8.78
N ASN A 88 -10.97 -6.83 -9.95
CA ASN A 88 -12.21 -6.55 -10.68
C ASN A 88 -13.40 -7.43 -10.25
N ALA A 89 -13.37 -8.06 -9.06
CA ALA A 89 -14.47 -8.92 -8.59
C ALA A 89 -15.82 -8.18 -8.55
N ASP A 90 -15.80 -6.88 -8.21
CA ASP A 90 -16.99 -6.01 -8.15
C ASP A 90 -17.23 -5.21 -9.45
N GLY A 91 -16.48 -5.47 -10.52
CA GLY A 91 -16.56 -4.70 -11.77
C GLY A 91 -15.90 -3.31 -11.72
N LEU A 92 -15.07 -3.06 -10.70
CA LEU A 92 -14.41 -1.76 -10.45
C LEU A 92 -12.91 -1.74 -10.80
N GLY A 93 -12.41 -2.73 -11.56
CA GLY A 93 -10.97 -2.91 -11.80
C GLY A 93 -10.27 -1.68 -12.40
N THR A 94 -10.90 -0.97 -13.33
CA THR A 94 -10.36 0.27 -13.90
C THR A 94 -10.17 1.35 -12.84
N THR A 95 -11.15 1.53 -11.95
CA THR A 95 -11.07 2.52 -10.87
C THR A 95 -10.00 2.12 -9.86
N ARG A 96 -10.00 0.87 -9.41
CA ARG A 96 -9.02 0.33 -8.44
C ARG A 96 -7.58 0.39 -8.96
N LYS A 97 -7.39 0.19 -10.26
CA LYS A 97 -6.10 0.39 -10.93
C LYS A 97 -5.57 1.81 -10.75
N GLU A 98 -6.40 2.83 -11.01
CA GLU A 98 -6.01 4.23 -10.83
C GLU A 98 -5.77 4.57 -9.35
N GLU A 99 -6.58 4.02 -8.45
CA GLU A 99 -6.39 4.16 -6.99
C GLU A 99 -5.03 3.63 -6.55
N LEU A 100 -4.60 2.46 -7.03
CA LEU A 100 -3.28 1.91 -6.72
C LEU A 100 -2.15 2.80 -7.25
N TYR A 101 -2.26 3.34 -8.46
CA TYR A 101 -1.25 4.30 -8.95
C TYR A 101 -1.17 5.54 -8.06
N HIS A 102 -2.30 6.11 -7.66
CA HIS A 102 -2.32 7.25 -6.74
C HIS A 102 -1.79 6.92 -5.34
N ALA A 103 -2.05 5.71 -4.84
CA ALA A 103 -1.50 5.23 -3.58
C ALA A 103 0.04 5.09 -3.67
N CYS A 104 0.55 4.50 -4.75
CA CYS A 104 1.98 4.40 -5.03
C CYS A 104 2.65 5.78 -5.17
N ASP A 105 2.03 6.74 -5.86
CA ASP A 105 2.52 8.12 -5.98
C ASP A 105 2.64 8.79 -4.60
N SER A 106 1.65 8.58 -3.73
CA SER A 106 1.67 9.07 -2.34
C SER A 106 2.83 8.45 -1.54
N LEU A 107 3.14 7.18 -1.79
CA LEU A 107 4.28 6.44 -1.22
C LEU A 107 5.62 6.73 -1.93
N LYS A 108 5.63 7.68 -2.89
CA LYS A 108 6.81 8.10 -3.66
C LYS A 108 7.38 6.98 -4.54
N ILE A 109 6.54 6.07 -5.01
CA ILE A 109 6.91 5.05 -5.99
C ILE A 109 6.55 5.59 -7.38
N PRO A 110 7.52 5.77 -8.29
CA PRO A 110 7.29 6.17 -9.68
C PRO A 110 6.34 5.20 -10.40
N HIS A 111 5.49 5.76 -11.26
CA HIS A 111 4.52 5.01 -12.05
C HIS A 111 5.17 3.89 -12.88
N GLU A 112 6.38 4.10 -13.40
CA GLU A 112 7.11 3.11 -14.21
C GLU A 112 7.53 1.87 -13.41
N GLN A 113 7.61 1.99 -12.08
CA GLN A 113 7.93 0.90 -11.17
C GLN A 113 6.69 0.15 -10.69
N VAL A 114 5.49 0.53 -11.14
CA VAL A 114 4.21 -0.09 -10.77
C VAL A 114 3.61 -0.79 -11.98
N LYS A 115 3.48 -2.12 -11.90
CA LYS A 115 2.81 -2.93 -12.90
C LYS A 115 1.58 -3.60 -12.30
N ILE A 116 0.46 -3.49 -13.01
CA ILE A 116 -0.78 -4.19 -12.70
C ILE A 116 -1.06 -5.15 -13.85
N LEU A 117 -1.26 -6.42 -13.53
CA LEU A 117 -1.56 -7.45 -14.51
C LEU A 117 -3.06 -7.54 -14.75
N ASP A 118 -3.39 -7.88 -16.00
CA ASP A 118 -4.75 -8.22 -16.43
C ASP A 118 -4.69 -9.56 -17.16
N HIS A 119 -4.48 -10.62 -16.38
CA HIS A 119 -4.31 -11.95 -16.93
C HIS A 119 -5.61 -12.75 -16.76
N PRO A 120 -6.14 -13.40 -17.82
CA PRO A 120 -7.44 -14.09 -17.75
C PRO A 120 -7.46 -15.26 -16.75
N LYS A 121 -6.29 -15.79 -16.35
CA LYS A 121 -6.15 -16.85 -15.34
C LYS A 121 -5.89 -16.35 -13.92
N LEU A 122 -5.75 -15.03 -13.72
CA LEU A 122 -5.47 -14.40 -12.42
C LEU A 122 -6.57 -13.39 -12.05
N GLN A 123 -7.83 -13.72 -12.35
CA GLN A 123 -8.95 -12.85 -12.02
C GLN A 123 -9.23 -12.91 -10.51
N ASP A 124 -9.65 -11.78 -9.95
CA ASP A 124 -10.05 -11.67 -8.55
C ASP A 124 -11.42 -12.33 -8.32
N GLY A 125 -11.60 -12.94 -7.16
CA GLY A 125 -12.85 -13.58 -6.76
C GLY A 125 -12.67 -14.69 -5.72
N PHE A 126 -13.68 -14.85 -4.84
CA PHE A 126 -13.65 -15.82 -3.74
C PHE A 126 -13.54 -17.29 -4.16
N HIS A 127 -13.89 -17.62 -5.40
CA HIS A 127 -13.86 -18.98 -5.94
C HIS A 127 -12.72 -19.23 -6.92
N GLU A 128 -11.94 -18.19 -7.23
CA GLU A 128 -10.83 -18.29 -8.16
C GLU A 128 -9.63 -18.96 -7.49
N LYS A 129 -8.94 -19.80 -8.26
CA LYS A 129 -7.71 -20.46 -7.82
C LYS A 129 -6.62 -20.12 -8.82
N TRP A 130 -5.63 -19.37 -8.35
CA TRP A 130 -4.51 -18.98 -9.19
C TRP A 130 -3.49 -20.10 -9.28
N ASP A 131 -2.97 -20.30 -10.49
CA ASP A 131 -1.90 -21.24 -10.76
C ASP A 131 -0.58 -20.69 -10.18
N HIS A 132 0.00 -21.41 -9.23
CA HIS A 132 1.23 -20.99 -8.56
C HIS A 132 2.45 -20.97 -9.50
N GLY A 133 2.48 -21.82 -10.53
CA GLY A 133 3.55 -21.83 -11.53
C GLY A 133 3.50 -20.58 -12.39
N LEU A 134 2.30 -20.17 -12.82
CA LEU A 134 2.08 -18.92 -13.55
C LEU A 134 2.46 -17.69 -12.71
N LEU A 135 2.08 -17.66 -11.42
CA LEU A 135 2.48 -16.59 -10.51
C LEU A 135 4.01 -16.50 -10.39
N ALA A 136 4.69 -17.64 -10.25
CA ALA A 136 6.14 -17.70 -10.17
C ALA A 136 6.80 -17.24 -11.48
N GLU A 137 6.28 -17.65 -12.63
CA GLU A 137 6.75 -17.24 -13.95
C GLU A 137 6.67 -15.72 -14.13
N LEU A 138 5.49 -15.12 -13.91
CA LEU A 138 5.27 -13.68 -14.06
C LEU A 138 6.08 -12.85 -13.06
N THR A 139 6.23 -13.35 -11.83
CA THR A 139 7.10 -12.74 -10.83
C THR A 139 8.55 -12.79 -11.28
N MET A 140 9.01 -13.94 -11.79
CA MET A 140 10.40 -14.12 -12.23
C MET A 140 10.73 -13.25 -13.44
N GLU A 141 9.79 -13.07 -14.37
CA GLU A 141 9.92 -12.13 -15.48
C GLU A 141 10.20 -10.71 -14.98
N HIS A 142 9.44 -10.26 -13.97
CA HIS A 142 9.66 -8.94 -13.35
C HIS A 142 10.96 -8.85 -12.56
N VAL A 143 11.34 -9.92 -11.86
CA VAL A 143 12.62 -10.00 -11.13
C VAL A 143 13.80 -9.81 -12.09
N GLN A 144 13.75 -10.45 -13.26
CA GLN A 144 14.79 -10.34 -14.28
C GLN A 144 14.79 -8.97 -14.95
N LEU A 145 13.60 -8.46 -15.32
CA LEU A 145 13.44 -7.18 -16.00
C LEU A 145 14.02 -6.01 -15.19
N TRP A 146 13.82 -6.03 -13.87
CA TRP A 146 14.20 -4.94 -12.97
C TRP A 146 15.43 -5.23 -12.10
N ALA A 147 16.11 -6.36 -12.33
CA ALA A 147 17.26 -6.81 -11.52
C ALA A 147 16.96 -6.72 -10.01
N ILE A 148 15.88 -7.39 -9.59
CA ILE A 148 15.38 -7.36 -8.21
C ILE A 148 16.31 -8.17 -7.28
N ASP A 149 16.68 -7.58 -6.14
CA ASP A 149 17.50 -8.20 -5.11
C ASP A 149 16.66 -8.91 -4.01
N MET A 150 15.45 -8.42 -3.77
CA MET A 150 14.57 -8.88 -2.70
C MET A 150 13.11 -8.86 -3.16
N VAL A 151 12.40 -9.94 -2.87
CA VAL A 151 10.95 -10.03 -3.12
C VAL A 151 10.22 -10.04 -1.77
N VAL A 152 9.22 -9.19 -1.64
CA VAL A 152 8.29 -9.15 -0.51
C VAL A 152 6.91 -9.42 -1.09
N ALA A 153 6.12 -10.28 -0.45
CA ALA A 153 4.81 -10.65 -0.99
C ALA A 153 3.76 -10.82 0.11
N THR A 154 2.49 -10.59 -0.22
CA THR A 154 1.38 -11.18 0.55
C THR A 154 1.53 -12.70 0.48
N SER A 155 1.21 -13.43 1.56
CA SER A 155 1.59 -14.84 1.66
C SER A 155 1.04 -15.67 0.48
N TRP A 156 1.93 -16.35 -0.24
CA TRP A 156 1.63 -17.45 -1.16
C TRP A 156 2.43 -18.66 -0.69
N LYS A 157 1.86 -19.86 -0.75
CA LYS A 157 2.51 -21.06 -0.18
C LYS A 157 3.93 -21.23 -0.76
N PRO A 158 4.93 -21.55 0.08
CA PRO A 158 6.32 -21.10 -0.13
C PRO A 158 7.17 -21.99 -1.02
N TYR A 159 6.59 -22.99 -1.72
CA TYR A 159 7.37 -24.11 -2.23
C TYR A 159 8.16 -23.81 -3.54
N GLU A 160 7.94 -22.67 -4.21
CA GLU A 160 8.53 -22.39 -5.52
C GLU A 160 9.62 -21.29 -5.56
N LEU A 161 9.81 -20.50 -4.49
CA LEU A 161 10.76 -19.36 -4.48
C LEU A 161 12.01 -19.59 -3.61
N SER A 162 12.58 -20.79 -3.67
CA SER A 162 13.74 -21.21 -2.84
C SER A 162 15.05 -20.43 -3.05
N LYS A 163 15.09 -19.44 -3.95
CA LYS A 163 16.31 -18.71 -4.34
C LYS A 163 16.44 -17.28 -3.79
N PHE A 164 15.41 -16.74 -3.11
CA PHE A 164 15.43 -15.35 -2.64
C PHE A 164 14.98 -15.21 -1.18
N SER A 165 15.49 -14.17 -0.51
CA SER A 165 15.03 -13.76 0.82
C SER A 165 13.61 -13.21 0.72
N ALA A 166 12.61 -14.08 0.84
CA ALA A 166 11.20 -13.69 0.87
C ALA A 166 10.77 -13.35 2.30
N ILE A 167 10.19 -12.16 2.49
CA ILE A 167 9.52 -11.78 3.74
C ILE A 167 8.01 -11.82 3.48
N PHE A 168 7.32 -12.64 4.26
CA PHE A 168 5.87 -12.82 4.17
C PHE A 168 5.19 -12.13 5.35
N PHE A 169 4.13 -11.39 5.07
CA PHE A 169 3.23 -10.85 6.08
C PHE A 169 1.92 -11.66 6.04
N SER A 170 1.44 -12.03 7.24
CA SER A 170 0.20 -12.78 7.47
C SER A 170 -0.97 -11.85 7.70
#